data_AF-A0A392VC58-F1
#
_entry.id   AF-A0A392VC58-F1
#
_cell.length_a   1.000
_cell.length_b   1.000
_cell.length_c   1.000
_cell.angle_alpha   90.00
_cell.angle_beta   90.00
_cell.angle_gamma   90.00
#
_symmetry.space_group_name_H-M   'P 1'
#
loop_
_entity.id
_entity.type
_entity.pdbx_description
1 polymer ?
#
loop_
_entity_poly.entity_id
_entity_poly.type
_entity_poly.pdbx_seq_one_letter_code
_entity_poly.pdbx_strand_id
1 'polypeptide(L)' 'TQEDADKEYAFKVAEDPENNTGKSRKDLGLREFTETEIRSGVTGYEFTITQSTIAELLKIPNQGIFMTFTPT' A
#
# COMPACT_ATOMS: atom_id res chain seq x y z
N THR A 1 -3.41 0.39 3.67
CA THR A 1 -3.31 -1.09 3.53
C THR A 1 -3.42 -1.47 2.06
N GLN A 2 -3.25 -2.75 1.69
CA GLN A 2 -3.48 -3.21 0.31
C GLN A 2 -4.89 -2.84 -0.19
N GLU A 3 -5.91 -2.95 0.69
CA GLU A 3 -7.28 -2.52 0.40
C GLU A 3 -7.41 -1.04 0.06
N ASP A 4 -6.66 -0.15 0.71
CA ASP A 4 -6.70 1.30 0.39
C ASP A 4 -6.04 1.59 -0.96
N ALA A 5 -4.95 0.88 -1.27
CA ALA A 5 -4.30 0.97 -2.57
C ALA A 5 -5.25 0.47 -3.67
N ASP A 6 -5.93 -0.66 -3.45
CA ASP A 6 -6.88 -1.22 -4.41
C ASP A 6 -8.11 -0.31 -4.58
N LYS A 7 -8.59 0.32 -3.52
CA LYS A 7 -9.65 1.36 -3.60
C LYS A 7 -9.18 2.57 -4.42
N GLU A 8 -7.99 3.09 -4.16
CA GLU A 8 -7.42 4.23 -4.90
C GLU A 8 -7.30 3.90 -6.41
N TYR A 9 -6.87 2.68 -6.74
CA TYR A 9 -6.84 2.21 -8.12
C TYR A 9 -8.23 2.09 -8.73
N ALA A 10 -9.18 1.47 -8.01
CA ALA A 10 -10.55 1.33 -8.48
C ALA A 10 -11.22 2.69 -8.72
N PHE A 11 -11.00 3.68 -7.86
CA PHE A 11 -11.45 5.05 -8.07
C PHE A 11 -10.85 5.66 -9.33
N LYS A 12 -9.54 5.47 -9.56
CA LYS A 12 -8.87 6.02 -10.74
C LYS A 12 -9.33 5.39 -12.05
N VAL A 13 -9.62 4.09 -12.03
CA VAL A 13 -10.24 3.38 -13.16
C VAL A 13 -11.68 3.86 -13.39
N ALA A 14 -12.45 4.10 -12.33
CA ALA A 14 -13.83 4.57 -12.43
C ALA A 14 -13.96 6.02 -12.94
N GLU A 15 -12.94 6.87 -12.77
CA GLU A 15 -12.92 8.24 -13.31
C GLU A 15 -12.97 8.27 -14.85
N ASP A 16 -12.33 7.31 -15.51
CA ASP A 16 -12.35 7.18 -16.97
C ASP A 16 -12.21 5.70 -17.38
N PRO A 17 -13.33 4.95 -17.38
CA PRO A 17 -13.29 3.51 -17.61
C PRO A 17 -12.79 3.14 -19.01
N GLU A 18 -13.04 3.96 -20.03
CA GLU A 18 -12.61 3.67 -21.40
C GLU A 18 -11.10 3.78 -21.54
N ASN A 19 -10.48 4.77 -20.90
CA ASN A 19 -9.04 5.00 -21.02
C ASN A 19 -8.21 4.36 -19.90
N ASN A 20 -8.78 4.07 -18.73
CA ASN A 20 -8.01 3.62 -17.56
C ASN A 20 -8.14 2.11 -17.30
N THR A 21 -9.07 1.42 -17.94
CA THR A 21 -9.21 -0.04 -17.82
C THR A 21 -7.98 -0.75 -18.41
N GLY A 22 -7.37 -1.65 -17.63
CA GLY A 22 -6.20 -2.44 -18.06
C GLY A 22 -4.85 -1.72 -17.99
N LYS A 23 -4.82 -0.45 -17.60
CA LYS A 23 -3.58 0.29 -17.34
C LYS A 23 -2.96 -0.12 -16.01
N SER A 24 -1.63 -0.15 -15.93
CA SER A 24 -0.95 -0.39 -14.66
C SER A 24 -1.09 0.83 -13.74
N ARG A 25 -0.90 0.66 -12.42
CA ARG A 25 -0.90 1.78 -11.45
C ARG A 25 0.02 2.92 -11.90
N LYS A 26 1.20 2.58 -12.41
CA LYS A 26 2.19 3.53 -12.91
C LYS A 26 1.69 4.33 -14.11
N ASP A 27 0.99 3.67 -15.03
CA ASP A 27 0.37 4.32 -16.20
C ASP A 27 -0.80 5.23 -15.82
N LEU A 28 -1.41 4.99 -14.65
CA LEU A 28 -2.43 5.85 -14.05
C LEU A 28 -1.85 6.98 -13.19
N GLY A 29 -0.52 7.11 -13.12
CA GLY A 29 0.17 8.07 -12.26
C GLY A 29 0.05 7.76 -10.77
N LEU A 30 -0.42 6.55 -10.42
CA LEU A 30 -0.51 6.09 -9.05
C LEU A 30 0.83 5.49 -8.62
N ARG A 31 1.20 5.69 -7.36
CA ARG A 31 2.43 5.12 -6.82
C ARG A 31 2.35 3.59 -6.80
N GLU A 32 3.49 2.96 -7.09
CA GLU A 32 3.68 1.53 -6.93
C GLU A 32 3.49 1.17 -5.44
N PHE A 33 2.76 0.09 -5.18
CA PHE A 33 2.59 -0.48 -3.84
C PHE A 33 3.46 -1.74 -3.80
N THR A 34 4.62 -1.67 -3.19
CA THR A 34 5.61 -2.76 -3.19
C THR A 34 5.64 -3.56 -1.88
N GLU A 35 5.15 -3.00 -0.77
CA GLU A 35 5.13 -3.65 0.55
C GLU A 35 4.01 -3.10 1.45
N THR A 36 3.88 -3.63 2.68
CA THR A 36 2.94 -3.11 3.68
C THR A 36 3.35 -1.69 4.06
N GLU A 37 2.66 -0.71 3.47
CA GLU A 37 2.87 0.72 3.73
C GLU A 37 1.82 1.28 4.68
N ILE A 38 2.27 1.98 5.72
CA ILE A 38 1.44 2.92 6.48
C ILE A 38 1.68 4.30 5.87
N ARG A 39 0.66 4.83 5.20
CA ARG A 39 0.69 6.17 4.61
C ARG A 39 0.09 7.15 5.60
N SER A 40 0.89 8.11 6.07
CA SER A 40 0.46 9.12 7.04
C SER A 40 0.60 10.52 6.45
N GLY A 41 -0.48 11.30 6.53
CA GLY A 41 -0.53 12.71 6.10
C GLY A 41 -0.50 13.67 7.28
N VAL A 42 0.35 13.43 8.29
CA VAL A 42 0.47 14.34 9.43
C VAL A 42 1.28 15.56 8.97
N THR A 43 0.71 16.77 9.12
CA THR A 43 1.34 18.07 8.82
C THR A 43 1.66 18.39 7.35
N GLY A 44 1.00 17.75 6.38
CA GLY A 44 1.24 18.02 4.95
C GLY A 44 2.56 17.46 4.41
N TYR A 45 3.28 16.70 5.24
CA TYR A 45 4.43 15.91 4.82
C TYR A 45 3.97 14.49 4.57
N GLU A 46 4.17 14.02 3.34
CA GLU A 46 3.79 12.68 2.96
C GLU A 46 4.95 11.75 3.26
N PHE A 47 4.75 10.85 4.23
CA PHE A 47 5.75 9.86 4.58
C PHE A 47 5.15 8.45 4.50
N THR A 48 5.94 7.55 3.92
CA THR A 48 5.61 6.13 3.82
C THR A 48 6.44 5.38 4.85
N ILE A 49 5.80 4.82 5.87
CA ILE A 49 6.44 3.88 6.79
C ILE A 49 6.26 2.49 6.21
N THR A 50 7.36 1.81 5.92
CA THR A 50 7.32 0.44 5.40
C THR A 50 7.65 -0.58 6.46
N GLN A 51 7.33 -1.86 6.22
CA GLN A 51 7.71 -2.95 7.11
C GLN A 51 9.23 -2.95 7.35
N SER A 52 10.00 -2.67 6.30
CA SER A 52 11.46 -2.52 6.35
C SER A 52 11.87 -1.37 7.29
N THR A 53 11.23 -0.21 7.20
CA THR A 53 11.46 0.93 8.12
C THR A 53 11.22 0.55 9.58
N ILE A 54 10.17 -0.23 9.86
CA ILE A 54 9.84 -0.68 11.22
C ILE A 54 10.86 -1.70 11.72
N ALA A 55 11.24 -2.68 10.88
CA ALA A 55 12.23 -3.70 11.23
C ALA A 55 13.60 -3.07 11.54
N GLU A 56 14.03 -2.10 10.74
CA GLU A 56 15.26 -1.33 10.97
C GLU A 56 15.21 -0.54 12.28
N LEU A 57 14.11 0.18 12.54
CA LEU A 57 13.93 0.96 13.77
C LEU A 57 14.00 0.08 15.03
N LEU A 58 13.36 -1.09 14.97
CA LEU A 58 13.29 -2.04 16.10
C LEU A 58 14.52 -2.95 16.19
N LYS A 59 15.43 -2.91 15.21
CA LYS A 59 16.60 -3.79 15.08
C LYS A 59 16.23 -5.28 15.12
N ILE A 60 15.15 -5.64 14.44
CA ILE A 60 14.67 -7.02 14.32
C ILE A 60 14.80 -7.51 12.88
N PRO A 61 14.94 -8.82 12.65
CA PRO A 61 14.88 -9.38 11.30
C PRO A 61 13.57 -9.00 10.62
N ASN A 62 13.63 -8.55 9.37
CA ASN A 62 12.44 -8.27 8.55
C ASN A 62 11.81 -9.57 8.00
N GLN A 63 11.62 -10.56 8.87
CA GLN A 63 11.19 -11.91 8.55
C GLN A 63 10.47 -12.50 9.77
N GLY A 64 9.39 -13.25 9.56
CA GLY A 64 8.65 -13.87 10.65
C GLY A 64 7.45 -14.69 10.17
N ILE A 65 6.88 -15.49 11.07
CA ILE A 65 5.69 -16.29 10.81
C ILE A 65 4.48 -15.57 11.43
N PHE A 66 3.52 -15.18 10.61
CA PHE A 66 2.24 -14.64 11.09
C PHE A 66 1.26 -15.80 11.33
N MET A 67 0.90 -16.04 12.59
CA MET A 67 -0.10 -17.05 12.93
C MET A 67 -1.46 -16.39 13.11
N THR A 68 -2.40 -16.66 12.20
CA THR A 68 -3.81 -16.26 12.38
C THR A 68 -4.54 -17.32 13.15
N PHE A 69 -5.17 -16.94 14.27
CA PHE A 69 -6.08 -17.82 14.98
C PHE A 69 -7.48 -17.65 14.40
N THR A 70 -8.00 -18.68 13.74
CA THR A 70 -9.41 -18.72 13.33
C THR A 70 -10.18 -19.42 14.43
N PRO A 71 -11.00 -18.73 15.23
CA PRO A 71 -11.83 -19.39 16.23
C PRO A 71 -12.86 -20.29 15.51
N THR A 72 -12.90 -21.57 15.91
CA THR A 72 -13.94 -22.54 15.53
C THR A 72 -15.23 -22.33 16.29
#